data_AF-R7M6Q2-F1
#
_entry.id   AF-R7M6Q2-F1
#
_cell.length_a   1.000
_cell.length_b   1.000
_cell.length_c   1.000
_cell.angle_alpha   90.00
_cell.angle_beta   90.00
_cell.angle_gamma   90.00
#
_symmetry.space_group_name_H-M   'P 1'
#
loop_
_entity.id
_entity.type
_entity.pdbx_description
1 polymer ?
#
loop_
_entity_poly.entity_id
_entity_poly.type
_entity_poly.pdbx_seq_one_letter_code
_entity_poly.pdbx_strand_id
1 'polypeptide(L)'
;MKKTLIIILSLLLVIVAVVGLYINNTRKLVKYAEKNNKEYENFYQQEILGTTLISIINKAINDNEKNGVPKEEGTIYYQDNNKNSVQITIKFLDSDRLIKMEEISQKQTESFVNVFATASFKCTQIEYHKNTKCIKSLYFEQIYN
;
A
#
# COMPACT_ATOMS: atom_id res chain seq x y z
N MET A 1 -31.81 -3.50 -46.20
CA MET A 1 -30.96 -2.32 -45.92
C MET A 1 -31.30 -1.67 -44.59
N LYS A 2 -32.51 -1.13 -44.35
CA LYS A 2 -32.88 -0.52 -43.04
C LYS A 2 -32.76 -1.48 -41.84
N LYS A 3 -33.25 -2.73 -41.96
CA LYS A 3 -33.14 -3.74 -40.88
C LYS A 3 -31.68 -4.10 -40.57
N THR A 4 -30.87 -4.29 -41.61
CA THR A 4 -29.42 -4.53 -41.48
C THR A 4 -28.69 -3.36 -40.83
N LEU A 5 -29.04 -2.12 -41.22
CA LEU A 5 -28.50 -0.90 -40.63
C LEU A 5 -28.84 -0.80 -39.14
N ILE A 6 -30.08 -1.10 -38.75
CA ILE A 6 -30.53 -1.10 -37.34
C ILE A 6 -29.75 -2.13 -36.52
N ILE A 7 -29.51 -3.33 -37.07
CA ILE A 7 -28.72 -4.38 -36.41
C ILE A 7 -27.26 -3.95 -36.22
N ILE A 8 -26.66 -3.31 -37.21
CA ILE A 8 -25.29 -2.78 -37.10
C ILE A 8 -25.23 -1.68 -36.04
N LEU A 9 -26.22 -0.77 -36.04
CA LEU A 9 -26.27 0.34 -35.09
C LEU A 9 -26.43 -0.16 -33.65
N SER A 10 -27.29 -1.17 -33.43
CA SER A 10 -27.49 -1.76 -32.12
C SER A 10 -26.23 -2.47 -31.62
N LEU A 11 -25.50 -3.19 -32.49
CA LEU A 11 -24.23 -3.81 -32.14
C LEU A 11 -23.18 -2.78 -31.72
N LEU A 12 -23.10 -1.67 -32.44
CA LEU A 12 -22.17 -0.58 -32.15
C LEU A 12 -22.49 0.09 -30.80
N LEU A 13 -23.77 0.24 -30.47
CA LEU A 13 -24.23 0.77 -29.19
C LEU A 13 -23.83 -0.13 -28.01
N VAL A 14 -23.92 -1.46 -28.17
CA VAL A 14 -23.46 -2.42 -27.16
C VAL A 14 -21.95 -2.30 -26.94
N ILE A 15 -21.16 -2.17 -28.01
CA ILE A 15 -19.70 -1.99 -27.90
C ILE A 15 -19.37 -0.70 -27.12
N VAL A 16 -20.03 0.41 -27.45
CA VAL A 16 -19.85 1.70 -26.75
C VAL A 16 -20.22 1.57 -25.26
N ALA A 17 -21.31 0.88 -24.94
CA ALA A 17 -21.72 0.66 -23.56
C ALA A 17 -20.68 -0.17 -22.77
N VAL A 18 -20.18 -1.26 -23.34
CA VAL A 18 -19.16 -2.10 -22.71
C VAL A 18 -17.87 -1.32 -22.46
N VAL A 19 -17.39 -0.58 -23.47
CA VAL A 19 -16.19 0.27 -23.35
C VAL A 19 -16.40 1.37 -22.30
N GLY A 20 -17.57 2.01 -22.29
CA GLY A 20 -17.91 3.04 -21.32
C GLY A 20 -17.90 2.51 -19.87
N LEU A 21 -18.48 1.32 -19.63
CA LEU A 21 -18.44 0.67 -18.32
C LEU A 21 -17.02 0.32 -17.88
N TYR A 22 -16.20 -0.20 -18.79
CA TYR A 22 -14.80 -0.53 -18.53
C TYR A 22 -13.98 0.71 -18.13
N ILE A 23 -14.11 1.82 -18.87
CA ILE A 23 -13.41 3.08 -18.57
C ILE A 23 -13.87 3.62 -17.21
N ASN A 24 -15.17 3.59 -16.92
CA ASN A 24 -15.70 4.08 -15.65
C ASN A 24 -15.15 3.28 -14.46
N ASN A 25 -15.12 1.95 -14.56
CA ASN A 25 -14.57 1.10 -13.51
C ASN A 25 -13.08 1.37 -13.29
N THR A 26 -12.31 1.51 -14.38
CA THR A 26 -10.88 1.83 -14.32
C THR A 26 -10.63 3.18 -13.64
N ARG A 27 -11.41 4.22 -13.97
CA ARG A 27 -11.31 5.54 -13.32
C ARG A 27 -11.61 5.48 -11.83
N LYS A 28 -12.58 4.66 -11.41
CA LYS A 28 -12.89 4.45 -9.98
C LYS A 28 -11.72 3.77 -9.26
N LEU A 29 -11.13 2.75 -9.87
CA LEU A 29 -9.95 2.06 -9.32
C LEU A 29 -8.75 3.01 -9.18
N VAL A 30 -8.46 3.81 -10.21
CA VAL A 30 -7.37 4.80 -10.16
C VAL A 30 -7.58 5.79 -9.02
N LYS A 31 -8.77 6.40 -8.91
CA LYS A 31 -9.07 7.35 -7.81
C LYS A 31 -8.99 6.70 -6.43
N TYR A 32 -9.40 5.44 -6.32
CA TYR A 32 -9.29 4.67 -5.08
C TYR A 32 -7.82 4.44 -4.70
N ALA A 33 -6.99 4.05 -5.68
CA ALA A 33 -5.55 3.88 -5.50
C ALA A 33 -4.87 5.19 -5.10
N GLU A 34 -5.08 6.27 -5.86
CA GLU A 34 -4.51 7.60 -5.58
C GLU A 34 -4.83 8.05 -4.16
N LYS A 35 -6.08 7.90 -3.72
CA LYS A 35 -6.50 8.27 -2.36
C LYS A 35 -5.74 7.48 -1.29
N ASN A 36 -5.56 6.17 -1.48
CA ASN A 36 -4.89 5.31 -0.52
C ASN A 36 -3.36 5.48 -0.56
N ASN A 37 -2.79 5.78 -1.74
CA ASN A 37 -1.34 5.78 -1.95
C ASN A 37 -0.70 7.12 -1.62
N LYS A 38 -1.41 8.24 -1.86
CA LYS A 38 -0.85 9.61 -1.82
C LYS A 38 -0.01 9.89 -0.59
N GLU A 39 -0.44 9.41 0.57
CA GLU A 39 0.28 9.66 1.83
C GLU A 39 1.56 8.83 1.94
N TYR A 40 1.59 7.62 1.40
CA TYR A 40 2.73 6.71 1.45
C TYR A 40 3.77 6.99 0.35
N GLU A 41 3.32 7.38 -0.85
CA GLU A 41 4.20 7.66 -2.00
C GLU A 41 5.15 8.82 -1.73
N ASN A 42 4.75 9.77 -0.89
CA ASN A 42 5.61 10.89 -0.48
C ASN A 42 6.88 10.43 0.26
N PHE A 43 6.92 9.20 0.78
CA PHE A 43 8.10 8.68 1.47
C PHE A 43 9.05 7.91 0.54
N TYR A 44 8.66 7.63 -0.70
CA TYR A 44 9.52 6.90 -1.63
C TYR A 44 10.81 7.66 -1.90
N GLN A 45 11.95 6.97 -1.74
CA GLN A 45 13.30 7.52 -1.87
C GLN A 45 13.62 8.71 -0.95
N GLN A 46 12.72 9.05 -0.02
CA GLN A 46 12.97 10.08 0.98
C GLN A 46 13.73 9.50 2.17
N GLU A 47 14.61 10.34 2.72
CA GLU A 47 15.30 10.08 3.98
C GLU A 47 14.45 10.67 5.11
N ILE A 48 14.11 9.83 6.08
CA ILE A 48 13.24 10.17 7.19
C ILE A 48 13.88 9.74 8.51
N LEU A 49 13.51 10.42 9.59
CA LEU A 49 13.93 10.02 10.93
C LEU A 49 13.10 8.83 11.42
N GLY A 50 13.64 8.07 12.37
CA GLY A 50 12.94 6.98 13.04
C GLY A 50 11.60 7.40 13.65
N THR A 51 11.49 8.62 14.19
CA THR A 51 10.22 9.17 14.68
C THR A 51 9.14 9.29 13.59
N THR A 52 9.54 9.71 12.39
CA THR A 52 8.67 9.73 11.21
C THR A 52 8.30 8.31 10.79
N LEU A 53 9.27 7.38 10.78
CA LEU A 53 9.02 5.97 10.45
C LEU A 53 7.97 5.33 11.37
N ILE A 54 8.02 5.60 12.69
CA ILE A 54 6.99 5.14 13.64
C ILE A 54 5.61 5.68 13.27
N SER A 55 5.53 6.95 12.86
CA SER A 55 4.26 7.56 12.47
C SER A 55 3.68 6.86 11.23
N ILE A 56 4.52 6.51 10.26
CA ILE A 56 4.14 5.73 9.07
C ILE A 56 3.70 4.31 9.45
N ILE A 57 4.42 3.66 10.37
CA ILE A 57 4.06 2.34 10.91
C ILE A 57 2.67 2.39 11.55
N ASN A 58 2.45 3.31 12.50
CA ASN A 58 1.17 3.44 13.19
C ASN A 58 0.03 3.73 12.21
N LYS A 59 0.30 4.52 11.17
CA LYS A 59 -0.66 4.75 10.11
C LYS A 59 -1.01 3.46 9.35
N ALA A 60 -0.01 2.68 8.92
CA ALA A 60 -0.25 1.41 8.22
C ALA A 60 -1.03 0.40 9.06
N ILE A 61 -0.75 0.31 10.37
CA ILE A 61 -1.53 -0.50 11.32
C ILE A 61 -3.00 -0.04 11.33
N ASN A 62 -3.24 1.25 11.54
CA ASN A 62 -4.59 1.82 11.58
C ASN A 62 -5.35 1.67 10.25
N ASP A 63 -4.66 1.81 9.12
CA ASP A 63 -5.25 1.61 7.80
C ASP A 63 -5.67 0.13 7.62
N ASN A 64 -4.83 -0.82 8.03
CA ASN A 64 -5.18 -2.24 7.99
C ASN A 64 -6.38 -2.58 8.88
N GLU A 65 -6.44 -2.02 10.09
CA GLU A 65 -7.58 -2.19 11.00
C GLU A 65 -8.87 -1.63 10.40
N LYS A 66 -8.84 -0.40 9.88
CA LYS A 66 -9.98 0.24 9.20
C LYS A 66 -10.43 -0.53 7.96
N ASN A 67 -9.48 -1.13 7.25
CA ASN A 67 -9.74 -1.94 6.07
C ASN A 67 -10.23 -3.35 6.40
N GLY A 68 -10.27 -3.74 7.68
CA GLY A 68 -10.66 -5.08 8.12
C GLY A 68 -9.70 -6.16 7.63
N VAL A 69 -8.40 -5.85 7.53
CA VAL A 69 -7.38 -6.80 7.11
C VAL A 69 -7.18 -7.83 8.23
N PRO A 70 -7.40 -9.13 7.97
CA PRO A 70 -7.17 -10.16 8.97
C PRO A 70 -5.68 -10.33 9.24
N LYS A 71 -5.35 -10.78 10.46
CA LYS A 71 -4.01 -11.24 10.81
C LYS A 71 -3.85 -12.72 10.47
N GLU A 72 -2.62 -13.15 10.22
CA GLU A 72 -2.29 -14.57 10.07
C GLU A 72 -2.60 -15.31 11.37
N GLU A 73 -3.19 -16.50 11.25
CA GLU A 73 -3.70 -17.27 12.38
C GLU A 73 -2.59 -17.54 13.42
N GLY A 74 -2.87 -17.20 14.68
CA GLY A 74 -1.90 -17.36 15.78
C GLY A 74 -0.72 -16.39 15.76
N THR A 75 -0.72 -15.38 14.88
CA THR A 75 0.37 -14.40 14.78
C THR A 75 -0.12 -12.95 14.95
N ILE A 76 0.83 -12.02 14.94
CA ILE A 76 0.55 -10.58 15.00
C ILE A 76 0.50 -9.92 13.61
N TYR A 77 0.89 -10.65 12.55
CA TYR A 77 1.14 -10.10 11.22
C TYR A 77 -0.12 -10.01 10.37
N TYR A 78 -0.28 -8.91 9.62
CA TYR A 78 -1.39 -8.77 8.67
C TYR A 78 -1.21 -9.60 7.40
N GLN A 79 -2.29 -10.24 6.95
CA GLN A 79 -2.34 -10.97 5.69
C GLN A 79 -2.39 -10.04 4.49
N ASP A 80 -1.81 -10.48 3.36
CA ASP A 80 -2.05 -9.86 2.06
C ASP A 80 -3.50 -10.17 1.60
N ASN A 81 -4.35 -9.15 1.59
CA ASN A 81 -5.74 -9.29 1.15
C ASN A 81 -5.95 -9.00 -0.35
N ASN A 82 -4.87 -8.82 -1.12
CA ASN A 82 -4.84 -8.50 -2.55
C ASN A 82 -5.63 -7.25 -2.96
N LYS A 83 -5.94 -6.37 -2.00
CA LYS A 83 -6.83 -5.22 -2.19
C LYS A 83 -6.27 -3.93 -1.60
N ASN A 84 -6.03 -3.89 -0.31
CA ASN A 84 -5.70 -2.66 0.43
C ASN A 84 -5.01 -2.92 1.78
N SER A 85 -4.42 -4.11 1.96
CA SER A 85 -3.50 -4.37 3.06
C SER A 85 -2.16 -3.68 2.80
N VAL A 86 -1.59 -3.04 3.82
CA VAL A 86 -0.29 -2.37 3.76
C VAL A 86 0.66 -3.07 4.72
N GLN A 87 1.84 -3.42 4.25
CA GLN A 87 2.91 -4.01 5.06
C GLN A 87 4.14 -3.10 5.05
N ILE A 88 4.82 -2.95 6.18
CA ILE A 88 6.09 -2.23 6.24
C ILE A 88 7.16 -3.17 6.78
N THR A 89 8.27 -3.24 6.06
CA THR A 89 9.46 -4.02 6.43
C THR A 89 10.63 -3.09 6.60
N ILE A 90 11.42 -3.31 7.64
CA ILE A 90 12.55 -2.48 8.03
C ILE A 90 13.81 -3.35 8.09
N LYS A 91 14.89 -2.90 7.46
CA LYS A 91 16.24 -3.46 7.59
C LYS A 91 17.14 -2.47 8.33
N PHE A 92 17.83 -2.96 9.36
CA PHE A 92 18.79 -2.17 10.14
C PHE A 92 20.21 -2.41 9.60
N LEU A 93 21.13 -1.46 9.83
CA LEU A 93 22.50 -1.55 9.31
C LEU A 93 23.26 -2.76 9.87
N ASP A 94 23.12 -3.00 11.17
CA ASP A 94 23.90 -4.02 11.90
C ASP A 94 23.22 -5.41 11.91
N SER A 95 22.20 -5.62 11.07
CA SER A 95 21.43 -6.86 11.09
C SER A 95 20.82 -7.21 9.73
N ASP A 96 21.01 -8.46 9.31
CA ASP A 96 20.31 -9.03 8.15
C ASP A 96 18.84 -9.38 8.47
N ARG A 97 18.42 -9.26 9.73
CA ARG A 97 17.03 -9.52 10.11
C ARG A 97 16.13 -8.41 9.60
N LEU A 98 15.12 -8.81 8.83
CA LEU A 98 14.01 -7.96 8.45
C LEU A 98 12.99 -7.89 9.59
N ILE A 99 12.66 -6.69 10.03
CA ILE A 99 11.68 -6.42 11.07
C ILE A 99 10.37 -5.96 10.42
N LYS A 100 9.26 -6.60 10.77
CA LYS A 100 7.93 -6.19 10.32
C LYS A 100 7.33 -5.14 11.24
N MET A 101 6.47 -4.29 10.69
CA MET A 101 5.86 -3.16 11.41
C MET A 101 5.12 -3.53 12.71
N GLU A 102 4.53 -4.71 12.77
CA GLU A 102 3.79 -5.21 13.93
C GLU A 102 4.73 -5.52 15.11
N GLU A 103 5.97 -5.94 14.83
CA GLU A 103 6.99 -6.20 15.85
C GLU A 103 7.42 -4.91 16.56
N ILE A 104 7.47 -3.80 15.81
CA ILE A 104 7.74 -2.47 16.36
C ILE A 104 6.50 -2.00 17.13
N SER A 105 5.32 -1.99 16.49
CA SER A 105 4.09 -1.44 17.03
C SER A 105 3.64 -2.08 18.37
N GLN A 106 3.67 -3.42 18.49
CA GLN A 106 3.12 -4.10 19.68
C GLN A 106 4.07 -4.18 20.88
N LYS A 107 5.38 -4.32 20.65
CA LYS A 107 6.31 -4.80 21.70
C LYS A 107 7.56 -3.96 21.86
N GLN A 108 7.83 -3.04 20.93
CA GLN A 108 9.13 -2.37 20.87
C GLN A 108 9.03 -0.89 20.52
N THR A 109 7.84 -0.27 20.50
CA THR A 109 7.71 1.15 20.15
C THR A 109 8.59 2.02 21.07
N GLU A 110 8.54 1.79 22.38
CA GLU A 110 9.34 2.55 23.35
C GLU A 110 10.85 2.28 23.19
N SER A 111 11.25 1.01 23.08
CA SER A 111 12.66 0.64 22.86
C SER A 111 13.19 1.16 21.52
N PHE A 112 12.39 1.13 20.47
CA PHE A 112 12.72 1.66 19.16
C PHE A 112 12.88 3.17 19.21
N VAL A 113 11.98 3.91 19.87
CA VAL A 113 12.12 5.37 20.07
C VAL A 113 13.44 5.66 20.80
N ASN A 114 13.72 4.97 21.89
CA ASN A 114 14.89 5.24 22.71
C ASN A 114 16.22 5.04 21.97
N VAL A 115 16.26 4.11 21.00
CA VAL A 115 17.50 3.75 20.29
C VAL A 115 17.59 4.37 18.90
N PHE A 116 16.47 4.46 18.17
CA PHE A 116 16.45 4.77 16.74
C PHE A 116 15.64 6.01 16.37
N ALA A 117 15.11 6.79 17.33
CA ALA A 117 14.33 7.99 17.03
C ALA A 117 15.05 8.98 16.10
N THR A 118 16.36 9.16 16.29
CA THR A 118 17.21 10.07 15.51
C THR A 118 18.01 9.38 14.40
N ALA A 119 17.85 8.06 14.25
CA ALA A 119 18.44 7.34 13.14
C ALA A 119 17.69 7.67 11.84
N SER A 120 18.43 7.70 10.74
CA SER A 120 17.87 7.95 9.41
C SER A 120 17.51 6.65 8.71
N PHE A 121 16.39 6.67 8.01
CA PHE A 121 15.85 5.57 7.22
C PHE A 121 15.46 6.06 5.84
N LYS A 122 15.63 5.21 4.83
CA LYS A 122 15.23 5.49 3.45
C LYS A 122 14.27 4.45 2.96
N CYS A 123 13.16 4.87 2.34
CA CYS A 123 12.27 3.96 1.63
C CYS A 123 12.93 3.58 0.29
N THR A 124 13.41 2.36 0.15
CA THR A 124 14.12 1.90 -1.05
C THR A 124 13.22 1.15 -2.01
N GLN A 125 12.09 0.60 -1.53
CA GLN A 125 11.14 -0.13 -2.37
C GLN A 125 9.68 0.11 -1.94
N ILE A 126 8.80 0.23 -2.94
CA ILE A 126 7.35 0.20 -2.78
C ILE A 126 6.79 -0.85 -3.74
N GLU A 127 5.90 -1.70 -3.24
CA GLU A 127 5.12 -2.62 -4.07
C GLU A 127 3.64 -2.25 -4.06
N TYR A 128 2.94 -2.64 -5.11
CA TYR A 128 1.52 -2.36 -5.30
C TYR A 128 0.71 -3.64 -5.50
N HIS A 129 -0.50 -3.65 -4.95
CA HIS A 129 -1.52 -4.66 -5.24
C HIS A 129 -1.82 -4.69 -6.73
N LYS A 130 -1.72 -5.86 -7.36
CA LYS A 130 -1.89 -5.98 -8.83
C LYS A 130 -3.26 -5.49 -9.30
N ASN A 131 -4.31 -5.78 -8.52
CA ASN A 131 -5.71 -5.57 -8.86
C ASN A 131 -6.20 -4.14 -8.60
N THR A 132 -5.83 -3.56 -7.46
CA THR A 132 -6.32 -2.24 -7.03
C THR A 132 -5.33 -1.13 -7.25
N LYS A 133 -4.05 -1.45 -7.48
CA LYS A 133 -2.93 -0.51 -7.49
C LYS A 133 -2.73 0.25 -6.17
N CYS A 134 -3.39 -0.17 -5.09
CA CYS A 134 -3.06 0.33 -3.76
C CYS A 134 -1.66 -0.14 -3.36
N ILE A 135 -0.94 0.65 -2.56
CA ILE A 135 0.33 0.22 -1.98
C ILE A 135 0.08 -1.04 -1.15
N LYS A 136 0.91 -2.04 -1.44
CA LYS A 136 0.93 -3.34 -0.77
C LYS A 136 2.00 -3.36 0.30
N SER A 137 3.20 -2.89 -0.03
CA SER A 137 4.32 -2.91 0.91
C SER A 137 5.26 -1.73 0.71
N LEU A 138 5.90 -1.31 1.81
CA LEU A 138 7.04 -0.41 1.81
C LEU A 138 8.23 -1.08 2.48
N TYR A 139 9.42 -0.86 1.94
CA TYR A 139 10.67 -1.36 2.49
C TYR A 139 11.58 -0.18 2.85
N PHE A 140 11.95 -0.13 4.13
CA PHE A 140 12.83 0.89 4.68
C PHE A 140 14.17 0.29 5.08
N GLU A 141 15.24 0.97 4.72
CA GLU A 141 16.60 0.64 5.14
C GLU A 141 17.12 1.76 6.03
N GLN A 142 17.70 1.39 7.18
CA GLN A 142 18.48 2.33 7.98
C GLN A 142 19.72 2.74 7.17
N ILE A 143 20.03 4.02 7.18
CA ILE A 143 21.21 4.59 6.52
C ILE A 143 22.12 5.25 7.56
N TYR A 144 23.41 5.32 7.25
CA TYR A 144 24.34 6.13 8.04
C TYR A 144 23.98 7.61 7.87
N ASN A 145 24.07 8.37 8.97
CA ASN A 145 23.98 9.82 8.93
C ASN A 145 25.25 10.44 8.33
#